data_AF-A0A9Q1J453-F1
#
_entry.id   AF-A0A9Q1J453-F1
#
_cell.length_a   1.000
_cell.length_b   1.000
_cell.length_c   1.000
_cell.angle_alpha   90.00
_cell.angle_beta   90.00
_cell.angle_gamma   90.00
#
_symmetry.space_group_name_H-M   'P 1'
#
loop_
_entity.id
_entity.type
_entity.pdbx_description
1 polymer ?
#
loop_
_entity_poly.entity_id
_entity_poly.type
_entity_poly.pdbx_seq_one_letter_code
_entity_poly.pdbx_strand_id
1 'polypeptide(L)'
;MQLQEAVTKAEHLLTFSGCSRQITLSNKEEVSKDLAHWFVLQRTRAAFERFRDGLKSLGVLAALQQHPQEMKVFFLKPQKALTADEMEALFSCALSEKGSNRFEQECRTLGFWRDYLQDAQCKGR
;
A
#
# COMPACT_ATOMS: atom_id res chain seq x y z
N MET A 1 1.79 30.41 -8.39
CA MET A 1 3.08 29.93 -7.86
C MET A 1 3.06 28.43 -7.59
N GLN A 2 2.14 27.90 -6.78
CA GLN A 2 2.10 26.48 -6.38
C GLN A 2 1.92 25.47 -7.54
N LEU A 3 1.12 25.79 -8.58
CA LEU A 3 0.93 24.86 -9.70
C LEU A 3 2.22 24.63 -10.50
N GLN A 4 2.95 25.70 -10.84
CA GLN A 4 4.19 25.60 -11.61
C GLN A 4 5.25 24.82 -10.84
N GLU A 5 5.37 25.05 -9.52
CA GLU A 5 6.27 24.28 -8.67
C GLU A 5 5.93 22.79 -8.66
N ALA A 6 4.65 22.43 -8.58
CA ALA A 6 4.21 21.04 -8.66
C ALA A 6 4.51 20.40 -10.03
N VAL A 7 4.34 21.17 -11.12
CA VAL A 7 4.68 20.73 -12.48
C VAL A 7 6.19 20.48 -12.61
N THR A 8 7.04 21.38 -12.10
CA THR A 8 8.49 21.19 -12.08
C THR A 8 8.88 19.95 -11.27
N LYS A 9 8.29 19.73 -10.09
CA LYS A 9 8.56 18.52 -9.30
C LYS A 9 8.14 17.22 -10.01
N ALA A 10 7.15 17.28 -10.89
CA ALA A 10 6.63 16.13 -11.64
C ALA A 10 7.23 15.97 -13.05
N GLU A 11 8.21 16.80 -13.44
CA GLU A 11 8.73 16.89 -14.81
C GLU A 11 9.18 15.55 -15.39
N HIS A 12 9.89 14.73 -14.62
CA HIS A 12 10.34 13.41 -15.07
C HIS A 12 9.18 12.48 -15.43
N LEU A 13 8.10 12.51 -14.64
CA LEU A 13 6.92 11.70 -14.88
C LEU A 13 6.13 12.23 -16.08
N LEU A 14 6.01 13.55 -16.21
CA LEU A 14 5.35 14.19 -17.35
C LEU A 14 6.08 13.88 -18.66
N THR A 15 7.40 13.96 -18.65
CA THR A 15 8.25 13.63 -19.80
C THR A 15 8.10 12.15 -20.17
N PHE A 16 8.20 11.25 -19.20
CA PHE A 16 8.16 9.81 -19.49
C PHE A 16 6.76 9.29 -19.85
N SER A 17 5.72 9.95 -19.36
CA SER A 17 4.34 9.70 -19.81
C SER A 17 4.02 10.27 -21.19
N GLY A 18 4.92 11.10 -21.76
CA GLY A 18 4.67 11.80 -23.02
C GLY A 18 3.61 12.90 -22.89
N CYS A 19 3.42 13.46 -21.69
CA CYS A 19 2.47 14.54 -21.47
C CYS A 19 2.96 15.82 -22.14
N SER A 20 2.36 16.16 -23.28
CA SER A 20 2.71 17.36 -24.08
C SER A 20 1.76 18.55 -23.85
N ARG A 21 0.74 18.38 -22.99
CA ARG A 21 -0.27 19.41 -22.74
C ARG A 21 0.26 20.47 -21.77
N GLN A 22 -0.07 21.73 -22.01
CA GLN A 22 0.17 22.77 -21.02
C GLN A 22 -0.74 22.57 -19.81
N ILE A 23 -0.14 22.43 -18.62
CA ILE A 23 -0.87 22.22 -17.38
C ILE A 23 -1.35 23.56 -16.83
N THR A 24 -2.66 23.64 -16.61
CA THR A 24 -3.38 24.81 -16.11
C THR A 24 -4.23 24.42 -14.91
N LEU A 25 -4.75 25.40 -14.17
CA LEU A 25 -5.61 25.11 -13.01
C LEU A 25 -6.90 24.37 -13.40
N SER A 26 -7.38 24.55 -14.64
CA SER A 26 -8.61 23.94 -15.13
C SER A 26 -8.44 22.48 -15.54
N ASN A 27 -7.26 22.09 -16.04
CA ASN A 27 -7.01 20.72 -16.52
C ASN A 27 -6.10 19.88 -15.59
N LYS A 28 -5.60 20.46 -14.48
CA LYS A 28 -4.66 19.79 -13.56
C LYS A 28 -5.16 18.44 -13.06
N GLU A 29 -6.46 18.29 -12.83
CA GLU A 29 -7.05 17.06 -12.28
C GLU A 29 -7.09 15.94 -13.31
N GLU A 30 -7.46 16.27 -14.55
CA GLU A 30 -7.42 15.34 -15.67
C GLU A 30 -5.98 14.86 -15.92
N VAL A 31 -5.03 15.80 -16.03
CA VAL A 31 -3.62 15.47 -16.24
C VAL A 31 -3.07 14.62 -15.09
N SER A 32 -3.45 14.91 -13.84
CA SER A 32 -3.03 14.11 -12.68
C SER A 32 -3.56 12.68 -12.75
N LYS A 33 -4.82 12.49 -13.17
CA LYS A 33 -5.44 11.17 -13.36
C LYS A 33 -4.76 10.40 -14.49
N ASP A 34 -4.50 11.05 -15.61
CA ASP A 34 -3.80 10.44 -16.75
C ASP A 34 -2.38 10.01 -16.36
N LEU A 35 -1.67 10.87 -15.62
CA LEU A 35 -0.33 10.58 -15.13
C LEU A 35 -0.33 9.39 -14.16
N ALA A 36 -1.28 9.35 -13.22
CA ALA A 36 -1.44 8.22 -12.31
C ALA A 36 -1.77 6.92 -13.05
N HIS A 37 -2.69 6.98 -14.02
CA HIS A 37 -3.06 5.84 -14.86
C HIS A 37 -1.84 5.31 -15.62
N TRP A 38 -1.10 6.19 -16.28
CA TRP A 38 0.12 5.82 -17.00
C TRP A 38 1.17 5.21 -16.06
N PHE A 39 1.39 5.81 -14.87
CA PHE A 39 2.42 5.36 -13.93
C PHE A 39 2.12 3.97 -13.35
N VAL A 40 0.84 3.69 -13.06
CA VAL A 40 0.39 2.43 -12.44
C VAL A 40 0.26 1.33 -13.49
N LEU A 41 -0.31 1.64 -14.66
CA LEU A 41 -0.74 0.62 -15.62
C LEU A 41 0.15 0.52 -16.86
N GLN A 42 0.54 1.65 -17.45
CA GLN A 42 1.29 1.62 -18.71
C GLN A 42 2.77 1.31 -18.48
N ARG A 43 3.38 1.88 -17.42
CA ARG A 43 4.79 1.65 -17.07
C ARG A 43 5.11 0.17 -16.83
N THR A 44 4.16 -0.59 -16.27
CA THR A 44 4.33 -2.01 -15.94
C THR A 44 3.79 -2.93 -17.02
N ARG A 45 3.11 -2.40 -18.05
CA ARG A 45 2.40 -3.18 -19.06
C ARG A 45 3.27 -4.21 -19.77
N ALA A 46 4.45 -3.81 -20.26
CA ALA A 46 5.32 -4.74 -20.99
C ALA A 46 5.79 -5.92 -20.10
N ALA A 47 6.13 -5.64 -18.84
CA ALA A 47 6.51 -6.68 -17.88
C ALA A 47 5.32 -7.59 -17.55
N PHE A 48 4.14 -7.01 -17.34
CA PHE A 48 2.90 -7.74 -17.08
C PHE A 48 2.52 -8.66 -18.25
N GLU A 49 2.56 -8.17 -19.49
CA GLU A 49 2.23 -8.95 -20.68
C GLU A 49 3.20 -10.14 -20.85
N ARG A 50 4.51 -9.91 -20.68
CA ARG A 50 5.52 -10.98 -20.71
C ARG A 50 5.30 -12.01 -19.60
N PHE A 51 4.99 -11.56 -18.39
CA PHE A 51 4.69 -12.45 -17.27
C PHE A 51 3.45 -13.30 -17.57
N ARG A 52 2.37 -12.68 -18.06
CA ARG A 52 1.14 -13.36 -18.47
C ARG A 52 1.41 -14.40 -19.56
N ASP A 53 2.19 -14.04 -20.58
CA ASP A 53 2.51 -14.96 -21.68
C ASP A 53 3.42 -16.11 -21.20
N GLY A 54 4.33 -15.84 -20.26
CA GLY A 54 5.07 -16.88 -19.54
C GLY A 54 4.15 -17.86 -18.80
N LEU A 55 3.16 -17.36 -18.05
CA LEU A 55 2.17 -18.21 -17.38
C LEU A 55 1.31 -19.01 -18.37
N LYS A 56 1.03 -18.47 -19.56
CA LYS A 56 0.30 -19.20 -20.61
C LYS A 56 1.11 -20.36 -21.18
N SER A 57 2.43 -20.21 -21.31
CA SER A 57 3.28 -21.17 -22.02
C SER A 57 3.16 -22.63 -21.55
N LEU A 58 2.89 -22.84 -20.27
CA LEU A 58 2.70 -24.17 -19.66
C LEU A 58 1.29 -24.36 -19.06
N GLY A 59 0.31 -23.53 -19.48
CA GLY A 59 -1.08 -23.63 -19.01
C GLY A 59 -1.35 -23.12 -17.59
N VAL A 60 -0.34 -22.57 -16.89
CA VAL A 60 -0.48 -22.06 -15.51
C VAL A 60 -1.53 -20.95 -15.44
N LEU A 61 -1.62 -20.08 -16.45
CA LEU A 61 -2.66 -19.04 -16.49
C LEU A 61 -4.09 -19.63 -16.49
N ALA A 62 -4.31 -20.69 -17.25
CA ALA A 62 -5.63 -21.33 -17.31
C ALA A 62 -5.98 -21.96 -15.95
N ALA A 63 -5.01 -22.64 -15.34
CA ALA A 63 -5.19 -23.26 -14.03
C ALA A 63 -5.41 -22.21 -12.91
N LEU A 64 -4.75 -21.05 -12.98
CA LEU A 64 -5.00 -19.89 -12.13
C LEU A 64 -6.44 -19.36 -12.24
N GLN A 65 -6.98 -19.31 -13.46
CA GLN A 65 -8.34 -18.82 -13.71
C GLN A 65 -9.41 -19.83 -13.30
N GLN A 66 -9.14 -21.12 -13.46
CA GLN A 66 -10.05 -22.21 -13.10
C GLN A 66 -10.08 -22.48 -11.59
N HIS A 67 -8.92 -22.39 -10.93
CA HIS A 67 -8.75 -22.74 -9.52
C HIS A 67 -8.10 -21.61 -8.70
N PRO A 68 -8.68 -20.39 -8.66
CA PRO A 68 -8.03 -19.23 -8.07
C PRO A 68 -7.72 -19.39 -6.58
N GLN A 69 -8.58 -20.07 -5.80
CA GLN A 69 -8.35 -20.24 -4.36
C GLN A 69 -7.23 -21.24 -4.06
N GLU A 70 -7.21 -22.36 -4.78
CA GLU A 70 -6.17 -23.39 -4.63
C GLU A 70 -4.82 -22.85 -5.11
N MET A 71 -4.82 -22.06 -6.19
CA MET A 71 -3.59 -21.49 -6.74
C MET A 71 -2.96 -20.41 -5.87
N LYS A 72 -3.74 -19.73 -5.01
CA LYS A 72 -3.22 -18.67 -4.13
C LYS A 72 -1.99 -19.10 -3.32
N VAL A 73 -1.94 -20.34 -2.85
CA VAL A 73 -0.85 -20.83 -2.00
C VAL A 73 0.51 -20.86 -2.70
N PHE A 74 0.52 -20.96 -4.04
CA PHE A 74 1.75 -20.97 -4.84
C PHE A 74 2.26 -19.56 -5.16
N PHE A 75 1.38 -18.56 -5.18
CA PHE A 75 1.70 -17.19 -5.61
C PHE A 75 1.73 -16.18 -4.45
N LEU A 76 0.97 -16.44 -3.38
CA LEU A 76 0.86 -15.56 -2.23
C LEU A 76 1.51 -16.24 -1.04
N LYS A 77 2.19 -15.43 -0.21
CA LYS A 77 2.58 -15.91 1.11
C LYS A 77 1.31 -16.26 1.89
N PRO A 78 1.29 -17.38 2.63
CA PRO A 78 0.16 -17.71 3.49
C PRO A 78 -0.09 -16.53 4.41
N GLN A 79 -1.36 -16.09 4.45
CA GLN A 79 -1.76 -14.96 5.27
C GLN A 79 -1.66 -15.40 6.73
N LYS A 80 -0.50 -15.15 7.34
CA LYS A 80 -0.35 -15.29 8.79
C LYS A 80 -1.22 -14.22 9.44
N ALA A 81 -2.16 -14.64 10.28
CA ALA A 81 -2.93 -13.71 11.08
C ALA A 81 -1.96 -12.92 11.97
N LEU A 82 -2.01 -11.60 11.88
CA LEU A 82 -1.21 -10.73 12.73
C LEU A 82 -1.64 -10.94 14.18
N THR A 83 -0.68 -11.26 15.05
CA THR A 83 -0.95 -11.43 16.48
C THR A 83 -1.00 -10.09 17.21
N ALA A 84 -1.62 -10.05 18.39
CA ALA A 84 -1.62 -8.86 19.24
C ALA A 84 -0.19 -8.41 19.55
N ASP A 85 0.70 -9.35 19.87
CA ASP A 85 2.11 -9.08 20.16
C ASP A 85 2.86 -8.51 18.94
N GLU A 86 2.64 -9.07 17.74
CA GLU A 86 3.24 -8.54 16.52
C GLU A 86 2.72 -7.14 16.20
N MET A 87 1.43 -6.88 16.43
CA MET A 87 0.86 -5.55 16.25
C MET A 87 1.40 -4.57 17.29
N GLU A 88 1.55 -4.98 18.54
CA GLU A 88 2.14 -4.15 19.60
C GLU A 88 3.58 -3.75 19.24
N ALA A 89 4.37 -4.71 18.75
CA ALA A 89 5.78 -4.49 18.39
C ALA A 89 5.99 -3.51 17.23
N LEU A 90 4.95 -3.21 16.42
CA LEU A 90 5.03 -2.21 15.36
C LEU A 90 5.05 -0.77 15.90
N PHE A 91 4.71 -0.57 17.17
CA PHE A 91 4.61 0.77 17.77
C PHE A 91 5.66 0.98 18.85
N SER A 92 6.29 2.15 18.82
CA SER A 92 7.12 2.66 19.90
C SER A 92 6.43 3.85 20.55
N CYS A 93 6.04 3.72 21.82
CA CYS A 93 5.34 4.79 22.52
C CYS A 93 6.35 5.78 23.14
N ALA A 94 6.23 7.05 22.77
CA ALA A 94 6.96 8.13 23.42
C ALA A 94 6.27 8.47 24.73
N LEU A 95 6.91 8.11 25.85
CA LEU A 95 6.37 8.33 27.20
C LEU A 95 6.97 9.59 27.83
N SER A 96 6.17 10.25 28.65
CA SER A 96 6.59 11.32 29.55
C SER A 96 7.59 10.81 30.59
N GLU A 97 8.21 11.73 31.33
CA GLU A 97 9.19 11.37 32.35
C GLU A 97 8.60 10.47 33.43
N LYS A 98 9.36 9.42 33.80
CA LYS A 98 8.96 8.46 34.84
C LYS A 98 8.69 9.16 36.16
N GLY A 99 7.55 8.87 36.76
CA GLY A 99 7.10 9.48 38.03
C GLY A 99 6.26 10.74 37.87
N SER A 100 6.06 11.24 36.64
CA SER A 100 5.06 12.27 36.38
C SER A 100 3.63 11.68 36.39
N ASN A 101 2.65 12.49 36.79
CA ASN A 101 1.23 12.11 36.69
C ASN A 101 0.83 11.75 35.24
N ARG A 102 1.51 12.34 34.24
CA ARG A 102 1.31 12.03 32.82
C ARG A 102 1.80 10.63 32.47
N PHE A 103 2.99 10.26 32.93
CA PHE A 103 3.54 8.92 32.71
C PHE A 103 2.63 7.81 33.25
N GLU A 104 2.04 7.98 34.44
CA GLU A 104 1.09 7.01 34.98
C GLU A 104 -0.17 6.85 34.12
N GLN A 105 -0.72 7.97 33.63
CA GLN A 105 -1.90 7.96 32.75
C GLN A 105 -1.59 7.31 31.39
N GLU A 106 -0.42 7.62 30.83
CA GLU A 106 0.07 7.01 29.59
C GLU A 106 0.27 5.50 29.76
N CYS A 107 0.89 5.05 30.85
CA CYS A 107 1.05 3.62 31.13
C CYS A 107 -0.29 2.89 31.25
N ARG A 108 -1.30 3.49 31.90
CA ARG A 108 -2.66 2.92 31.96
C ARG A 108 -3.29 2.84 30.57
N THR A 109 -3.12 3.87 29.75
CA THR A 109 -3.63 3.91 28.38
C THR A 109 -2.98 2.82 27.51
N LEU A 110 -1.67 2.58 27.68
CA LEU A 110 -0.98 1.47 27.02
C LEU A 110 -1.47 0.10 27.50
N GLY A 111 -1.87 -0.02 28.76
CA GLY A 111 -2.57 -1.20 29.27
C GLY A 111 -3.86 -1.46 28.49
N PHE A 112 -4.75 -0.47 28.43
CA PHE A 112 -6.01 -0.60 27.69
C PHE A 112 -5.82 -0.90 26.20
N TRP A 113 -4.80 -0.31 25.58
CA TRP A 113 -4.48 -0.61 24.19
C TRP A 113 -4.05 -2.06 23.98
N ARG A 114 -3.19 -2.60 24.87
CA ARG A 114 -2.81 -4.02 24.83
C ARG A 114 -4.00 -4.95 25.02
N ASP A 115 -4.85 -4.66 26.00
CA ASP A 115 -6.07 -5.43 26.25
C ASP A 115 -6.98 -5.42 25.00
N TYR A 116 -7.13 -4.26 24.37
CA TYR A 116 -7.86 -4.13 23.11
C TYR A 116 -7.25 -4.97 21.97
N LEU A 117 -5.93 -4.99 21.82
CA LEU A 117 -5.26 -5.81 20.80
C LEU A 117 -5.51 -7.30 21.02
N GLN A 118 -5.47 -7.76 22.27
CA GLN A 118 -5.77 -9.15 22.63
C GLN A 118 -7.24 -9.49 22.33
N ASP A 119 -8.17 -8.63 22.72
CA ASP A 119 -9.60 -8.80 22.42
C ASP A 119 -9.87 -8.86 20.91
N ALA A 120 -9.24 -7.99 20.13
CA ALA A 120 -9.38 -7.94 18.67
C ALA A 120 -8.84 -9.22 18.02
N GLN A 121 -7.73 -9.76 18.51
CA GLN A 121 -7.18 -11.03 18.05
C GLN A 121 -8.11 -12.21 18.37
N CYS A 122 -8.73 -12.22 19.55
CA CYS A 122 -9.66 -13.27 19.97
C CYS A 122 -10.99 -13.26 19.19
N LYS A 123 -11.49 -12.08 18.81
CA LYS A 123 -12.74 -11.91 18.03
C LYS A 123 -12.58 -12.23 16.54
N GLY A 124 -11.34 -12.28 16.03
CA GLY A 124 -11.02 -12.59 14.64
C GLY A 124 -10.80 -14.08 14.34
N ARG A 125 -11.10 -14.98 15.27
CA ARG A 125 -11.02 -16.45 15.11
C ARG A 125 -12.39 -17.09 14.98
#